data_AF-A0A950JPW6-F1
#
_entry.id   AF-A0A950JPW6-F1
#
_cell.length_a   1.000
_cell.length_b   1.000
_cell.length_c   1.000
_cell.angle_alpha   90.00
_cell.angle_beta   90.00
_cell.angle_gamma   90.00
#
_symmetry.space_group_name_H-M   'P 1'
#
loop_
_entity.id
_entity.type
_entity.pdbx_description
1 polymer ?
#
loop_
_entity_poly.entity_id
_entity_poly.type
_entity_poly.pdbx_seq_one_letter_code
_entity_poly.pdbx_strand_id
1 'polypeptide(L)'
;MHSSALAGLATGLLLSSAAARADVEINSKPTSNMSCEAGVCTATAQKAVLNVGDLQTMLASGDVAVKTGTVAKDIVIAQPLTWSSSSRLTLDARRSVQINKQVTVAGQGSLTVTTNDIGSNGRTAKGKSGGEFIIVPERGSVQFWDTASSLIIDGNSYTLVYDIKTLASDIAANPSGFYALAKPYDASADGAYSSSPIATTLDGTLEGLGNAVSNLTIKFPTSGTDGLFDRLGSGSVVSQVGLVNATLEGTVYHGAYGGVGPLAGVNYGHVKRAYASGTVSVPLGTNELTGGLVGDNEGTILNCYTSTDVSAGGEGIVGGIASLNYGLIEQSFSTGKLKSAVGNYSPSGIAGYNGGRINNTYSLAKVNQKGNCCGGGGYYGGLVGQNLDGAEVSTSYAAGKTGHTKRSGATGGGLIGFDSASPGSVSASYWDLDTGVNDPAQGAGNIDNDPGITGLTDAQLKSGLPNGFSPKIWCQSARINNGYPYLCALPPP
;
A
#
# COMPACT_ATOMS: atom_id res chain seq x y z
N MET A 1 15.48 19.53 -55.62
CA MET A 1 14.52 20.65 -55.47
C MET A 1 13.32 20.13 -54.69
N HIS A 2 12.91 20.85 -53.64
CA HIS A 2 11.86 20.56 -52.64
C HIS A 2 12.25 19.45 -51.64
N SER A 3 12.80 19.69 -50.44
CA SER A 3 12.47 20.62 -49.34
C SER A 3 11.09 20.40 -48.73
N SER A 4 11.07 19.76 -47.56
CA SER A 4 10.12 20.05 -46.47
C SER A 4 10.64 19.44 -45.16
N ALA A 5 11.19 20.32 -44.33
CA ALA A 5 11.45 20.08 -42.92
C ALA A 5 10.12 20.00 -42.16
N LEU A 6 9.99 19.04 -41.23
CA LEU A 6 9.01 19.13 -40.16
C LEU A 6 9.73 19.36 -38.83
N ALA A 7 9.55 20.55 -38.30
CA ALA A 7 9.81 20.92 -36.92
C ALA A 7 8.52 20.78 -36.10
N GLY A 8 8.65 20.53 -34.80
CA GLY A 8 7.59 20.60 -33.80
C GLY A 8 7.03 19.22 -33.42
N LEU A 9 6.82 18.86 -32.16
CA LEU A 9 6.77 19.61 -30.90
C LEU A 9 7.26 18.66 -29.81
N ALA A 10 8.14 19.14 -28.92
CA ALA A 10 8.36 18.52 -27.62
C ALA A 10 7.10 18.76 -26.76
N THR A 11 6.16 17.83 -26.75
CA THR A 11 5.07 17.81 -25.76
C THR A 11 5.57 17.10 -24.51
N GLY A 12 6.14 17.89 -23.59
CA GLY A 12 6.31 17.49 -22.21
C GLY A 12 4.94 17.13 -21.63
N LEU A 13 4.73 15.85 -21.39
CA LEU A 13 3.49 15.35 -20.80
C LEU A 13 3.59 15.49 -19.28
N LEU A 14 2.92 16.52 -18.75
CA LEU A 14 2.66 16.72 -17.34
C LEU A 14 1.96 15.48 -16.76
N LEU A 15 2.65 14.76 -15.88
CA LEU A 15 2.09 13.73 -15.01
C LEU A 15 1.16 14.39 -13.99
N SER A 16 -0.09 14.65 -14.38
CA SER A 16 -1.10 15.23 -13.51
C SER A 16 -2.17 14.21 -13.15
N SER A 17 -2.02 13.53 -12.02
CA SER A 17 -3.16 12.90 -11.34
C SER A 17 -3.22 13.16 -9.84
N ALA A 18 -2.23 13.85 -9.25
CA ALA A 18 -2.29 14.31 -7.85
C ALA A 18 -2.01 15.83 -7.68
N ALA A 19 -1.16 16.43 -8.52
CA ALA A 19 -0.91 17.89 -8.50
C ALA A 19 -2.09 18.73 -9.02
N ALA A 20 -3.02 18.15 -9.78
CA ALA A 20 -4.15 18.88 -10.38
C ALA A 20 -5.25 19.30 -9.37
N ARG A 21 -5.07 19.01 -8.08
CA ARG A 21 -6.00 19.31 -6.99
C ARG A 21 -5.41 20.14 -5.84
N ALA A 22 -4.15 20.54 -5.93
CA ALA A 22 -3.55 21.42 -4.92
C ALA A 22 -4.18 22.81 -5.00
N ASP A 23 -4.77 23.27 -3.90
CA ASP A 23 -5.23 24.65 -3.80
C ASP A 23 -4.08 25.58 -3.36
N VAL A 24 -3.19 25.12 -2.46
CA VAL A 24 -1.88 25.74 -2.17
C VAL A 24 -0.76 24.81 -2.61
N GLU A 25 0.12 25.29 -3.49
CA GLU A 25 1.28 24.53 -3.98
C GLU A 25 2.59 25.16 -3.50
N ILE A 26 3.38 24.43 -2.70
CA ILE A 26 4.77 24.79 -2.38
C ILE A 26 5.66 24.28 -3.51
N ASN A 27 6.17 25.18 -4.35
CA ASN A 27 6.88 24.85 -5.60
C ASN A 27 7.98 25.90 -5.92
N SER A 28 8.69 25.76 -7.04
CA SER A 28 9.75 26.68 -7.51
C SER A 28 9.24 27.86 -8.34
N LYS A 29 7.92 27.92 -8.61
CA LYS A 29 7.28 29.05 -9.28
C LYS A 29 7.25 30.28 -8.34
N PRO A 30 7.16 31.51 -8.87
CA PRO A 30 7.03 32.71 -8.04
C PRO A 30 5.83 32.63 -7.09
N THR A 31 6.01 33.15 -5.87
CA THR A 31 4.92 33.25 -4.89
C THR A 31 3.78 34.08 -5.47
N SER A 32 2.56 33.54 -5.43
CA SER A 32 1.37 34.17 -5.98
C SER A 32 0.12 33.74 -5.23
N ASN A 33 -0.81 34.68 -5.05
CA ASN A 33 -2.04 34.50 -4.27
C ASN A 33 -1.79 33.99 -2.84
N MET A 34 -0.69 34.45 -2.23
CA MET A 34 -0.32 34.20 -0.85
C MET A 34 -0.11 35.56 -0.17
N SER A 35 -0.64 35.70 1.05
CA SER A 35 -0.33 36.82 1.96
C SER A 35 0.57 36.29 3.06
N CYS A 36 1.81 36.75 3.11
CA CYS A 36 2.82 36.31 4.09
C CYS A 36 3.25 37.48 4.97
N GLU A 37 2.80 37.47 6.23
CA GLU A 37 3.12 38.50 7.22
C GLU A 37 3.49 37.86 8.55
N ALA A 38 4.57 38.32 9.17
CA ALA A 38 5.04 37.86 10.49
C ALA A 38 5.11 36.32 10.65
N GLY A 39 5.60 35.61 9.62
CA GLY A 39 5.72 34.14 9.63
C GLY A 39 4.41 33.40 9.30
N VAL A 40 3.32 34.08 8.98
CA VAL A 40 2.06 33.44 8.59
C VAL A 40 1.78 33.69 7.12
N CYS A 41 1.79 32.62 6.33
CA CYS A 41 1.46 32.62 4.91
C CYS A 41 0.08 32.02 4.66
N THR A 42 -0.89 32.84 4.29
CA THR A 42 -2.27 32.40 4.03
C THR A 42 -2.64 32.57 2.56
N ALA A 43 -3.29 31.56 1.98
CA ALA A 43 -3.81 31.65 0.61
C ALA A 43 -4.88 32.74 0.48
N THR A 44 -4.80 33.54 -0.58
CA THR A 44 -5.77 34.60 -0.92
C THR A 44 -6.65 34.25 -2.12
N ALA A 45 -6.35 33.16 -2.83
CA ALA A 45 -7.20 32.59 -3.86
C ALA A 45 -7.20 31.05 -3.77
N GLN A 46 -8.16 30.40 -4.45
CA GLN A 46 -8.24 28.94 -4.48
C GLN A 46 -6.98 28.29 -5.06
N LYS A 47 -6.30 28.95 -6.02
CA LYS A 47 -5.01 28.48 -6.55
C LYS A 47 -3.93 29.43 -6.12
N ALA A 48 -3.11 29.00 -5.17
CA ALA A 48 -2.01 29.76 -4.63
C ALA A 48 -0.70 28.98 -4.76
N VAL A 49 0.39 29.73 -4.90
CA VAL A 49 1.74 29.19 -4.96
C VAL A 49 2.55 29.89 -3.89
N LEU A 50 3.22 29.09 -3.05
CA LEU A 50 4.29 29.58 -2.19
C LEU A 50 5.62 29.10 -2.76
N ASN A 51 6.51 30.02 -3.10
CA ASN A 51 7.84 29.65 -3.56
C ASN A 51 8.60 28.95 -2.44
N VAL A 52 9.24 27.83 -2.75
CA VAL A 52 9.98 27.03 -1.77
C VAL A 52 11.19 27.78 -1.21
N GLY A 53 11.87 28.61 -2.00
CA GLY A 53 12.99 29.43 -1.56
C GLY A 53 12.56 30.56 -0.61
N ASP A 54 11.41 31.18 -0.88
CA ASP A 54 10.81 32.16 0.03
C ASP A 54 10.49 31.49 1.39
N LEU A 55 9.86 30.30 1.35
CA LEU A 55 9.56 29.53 2.55
C LEU A 55 10.83 29.17 3.35
N GLN A 56 11.90 28.75 2.68
CA GLN A 56 13.17 28.44 3.32
C GLN A 56 13.79 29.68 3.98
N THR A 57 13.70 30.85 3.35
CA THR A 57 14.21 32.11 3.89
C THR A 57 13.40 32.55 5.12
N MET A 58 12.08 32.36 5.10
CA MET A 58 11.23 32.60 6.26
C MET A 58 11.57 31.64 7.41
N LEU A 59 11.72 30.34 7.13
CA LEU A 59 12.12 29.34 8.13
C LEU A 59 13.52 29.58 8.70
N ALA A 60 14.43 30.18 7.94
CA ALA A 60 15.74 30.58 8.47
C ALA A 60 15.62 31.73 9.49
N SER A 61 14.53 32.51 9.45
CA SER A 61 14.31 33.70 10.29
C SER A 61 13.39 33.44 11.48
N GLY A 62 12.56 32.39 11.44
CA GLY A 62 11.61 32.07 12.50
C GLY A 62 10.58 31.03 12.09
N ASP A 63 9.65 30.74 12.99
CA ASP A 63 8.56 29.80 12.73
C ASP A 63 7.67 30.28 11.58
N VAL A 64 7.19 29.34 10.77
CA VAL A 64 6.32 29.62 9.63
C VAL A 64 5.07 28.77 9.66
N ALA A 65 3.90 29.39 9.52
CA ALA A 65 2.63 28.72 9.29
C ALA A 65 2.13 28.94 7.87
N VAL A 66 1.98 27.88 7.09
CA VAL A 66 1.36 27.88 5.77
C VAL A 66 -0.08 27.42 5.93
N LYS A 67 -1.03 28.30 5.59
CA LYS A 67 -2.47 28.09 5.80
C LYS A 67 -3.24 28.16 4.49
N THR A 68 -4.25 27.30 4.37
CA THR A 68 -5.21 27.39 3.24
C THR A 68 -6.20 28.56 3.39
N GLY A 69 -6.30 29.14 4.58
CA GLY A 69 -7.31 30.17 4.88
C GLY A 69 -8.71 29.66 4.58
N THR A 70 -9.63 30.54 4.15
CA THR A 70 -11.02 30.17 3.82
C THR A 70 -11.25 29.86 2.33
N VAL A 71 -10.24 30.08 1.48
CA VAL A 71 -10.37 30.04 0.02
C VAL A 71 -9.78 28.77 -0.61
N ALA A 72 -8.71 28.23 -0.03
CA ALA A 72 -8.10 26.97 -0.42
C ALA A 72 -8.51 25.83 0.53
N LYS A 73 -8.26 24.59 0.12
CA LYS A 73 -8.58 23.38 0.91
C LYS A 73 -7.35 22.53 1.21
N ASP A 74 -6.45 22.37 0.24
CA ASP A 74 -5.32 21.45 0.35
C ASP A 74 -3.99 22.17 0.21
N ILE A 75 -2.98 21.66 0.91
CA ILE A 75 -1.58 22.05 0.75
C ILE A 75 -0.85 20.90 0.08
N VAL A 76 -0.03 21.21 -0.93
CA VAL A 76 0.83 20.22 -1.59
C VAL A 76 2.27 20.71 -1.63
N ILE A 77 3.19 19.91 -1.10
CA ILE A 77 4.63 20.10 -1.26
C ILE A 77 5.07 19.40 -2.54
N ALA A 78 5.28 20.20 -3.58
CA ALA A 78 5.59 19.74 -4.93
C ALA A 78 7.09 19.82 -5.29
N GLN A 79 7.90 20.43 -4.43
CA GLN A 79 9.36 20.52 -4.56
C GLN A 79 10.06 20.11 -3.25
N PRO A 80 11.32 19.66 -3.32
CA PRO A 80 12.10 19.40 -2.12
C PRO A 80 12.16 20.63 -1.22
N LEU A 81 11.89 20.45 0.07
CA LEU A 81 11.92 21.51 1.08
C LEU A 81 12.88 21.10 2.19
N THR A 82 13.81 21.98 2.56
CA THR A 82 14.75 21.72 3.65
C THR A 82 15.04 22.97 4.46
N TRP A 83 15.19 22.82 5.78
CA TRP A 83 15.65 23.89 6.66
C TRP A 83 16.46 23.31 7.82
N SER A 84 17.39 24.08 8.37
CA SER A 84 18.29 23.66 9.45
C SER A 84 18.18 24.51 10.72
N SER A 85 17.37 25.57 10.70
CA SER A 85 17.05 26.36 11.88
C SER A 85 16.23 25.54 12.88
N SER A 86 16.14 26.02 14.12
CA SER A 86 15.26 25.45 15.15
C SER A 86 13.77 25.78 14.92
N SER A 87 13.42 26.31 13.76
CA SER A 87 12.09 26.82 13.47
C SER A 87 11.10 25.70 13.17
N ARG A 88 9.84 25.94 13.53
CA ARG A 88 8.70 25.09 13.22
C ARG A 88 8.06 25.48 11.90
N LEU A 89 7.87 24.50 11.02
CA LEU A 89 6.92 24.60 9.92
C LEU A 89 5.57 24.07 10.38
N THR A 90 4.52 24.87 10.25
CA THR A 90 3.12 24.46 10.43
C THR A 90 2.43 24.42 9.07
N LEU A 91 1.91 23.27 8.68
CA LEU A 91 1.05 23.09 7.51
C LEU A 91 -0.38 22.92 8.00
N ASP A 92 -1.21 23.92 7.77
CA ASP A 92 -2.58 24.00 8.28
C ASP A 92 -3.55 24.04 7.09
N ALA A 93 -4.15 22.89 6.81
CA ALA A 93 -5.04 22.67 5.68
C ALA A 93 -6.46 22.38 6.13
N ARG A 94 -7.42 23.06 5.50
CA ARG A 94 -8.86 22.79 5.69
C ARG A 94 -9.29 21.37 5.31
N ARG A 95 -8.53 20.72 4.43
CA ARG A 95 -8.75 19.33 4.02
C ARG A 95 -7.42 18.58 4.14
N SER A 96 -6.62 18.47 3.09
CA SER A 96 -5.46 17.57 3.08
C SER A 96 -4.13 18.30 3.01
N VAL A 97 -3.10 17.68 3.57
CA VAL A 97 -1.70 18.01 3.29
C VAL A 97 -1.09 16.84 2.52
N GLN A 98 -0.51 17.12 1.36
CA GLN A 98 0.13 16.11 0.51
C GLN A 98 1.61 16.42 0.27
N ILE A 99 2.47 15.43 0.49
CA ILE A 99 3.92 15.52 0.27
C ILE A 99 4.29 14.68 -0.96
N ASN A 100 4.66 15.36 -2.04
CA ASN A 100 5.06 14.72 -3.30
C ASN A 100 6.58 14.64 -3.48
N LYS A 101 7.32 15.39 -2.66
CA LYS A 101 8.78 15.51 -2.68
C LYS A 101 9.31 15.56 -1.26
N GLN A 102 10.57 15.19 -1.10
CA GLN A 102 11.24 15.11 0.19
C GLN A 102 11.15 16.43 0.97
N VAL A 103 10.80 16.32 2.24
CA VAL A 103 10.87 17.37 3.24
C VAL A 103 11.93 16.97 4.27
N THR A 104 12.91 17.82 4.52
CA THR A 104 14.02 17.53 5.43
C THR A 104 14.13 18.60 6.51
N VAL A 105 13.91 18.18 7.76
CA VAL A 105 14.24 18.96 8.96
C VAL A 105 15.72 18.67 9.28
N ALA A 106 16.61 19.45 8.68
CA ALA A 106 18.06 19.24 8.65
C ALA A 106 18.82 19.79 9.89
N GLY A 107 18.08 20.23 10.91
CA GLY A 107 18.56 20.74 12.19
C GLY A 107 17.42 20.71 13.20
N GLN A 108 17.55 21.34 14.37
CA GLN A 108 16.63 21.20 15.53
C GLN A 108 15.21 21.79 15.33
N GLY A 109 14.74 21.87 14.09
CA GLY A 109 13.42 22.37 13.73
C GLY A 109 12.29 21.41 14.10
N SER A 110 11.08 21.75 13.66
CA SER A 110 9.90 20.96 13.98
C SER A 110 8.86 21.03 12.88
N LEU A 111 7.97 20.04 12.82
CA LEU A 111 6.87 19.99 11.87
C LEU A 111 5.54 19.82 12.62
N THR A 112 4.58 20.68 12.29
CA THR A 112 3.17 20.48 12.65
C THR A 112 2.38 20.33 11.36
N VAL A 113 1.58 19.28 11.27
CA VAL A 113 0.60 19.08 10.21
C VAL A 113 -0.77 19.06 10.84
N THR A 114 -1.64 19.95 10.39
CA THR A 114 -3.05 19.96 10.75
C THR A 114 -3.86 19.81 9.48
N THR A 115 -4.70 18.78 9.47
CA THR A 115 -5.63 18.49 8.39
C THR A 115 -7.06 18.64 8.88
N ASN A 116 -7.98 18.81 7.94
CA ASN A 116 -9.42 18.76 8.21
C ASN A 116 -9.96 19.85 9.17
N ASP A 117 -9.39 21.05 9.11
CA ASP A 117 -9.74 22.23 9.94
C ASP A 117 -11.18 22.78 9.79
N ILE A 118 -12.02 22.14 8.96
CA ILE A 118 -13.46 22.46 8.83
C ILE A 118 -14.36 21.66 9.76
N GLY A 119 -13.79 20.81 10.63
CA GLY A 119 -14.53 20.04 11.61
C GLY A 119 -15.44 18.99 10.98
N SER A 120 -14.91 17.78 10.77
CA SER A 120 -15.69 16.54 10.85
C SER A 120 -14.72 15.36 10.90
N ASN A 121 -14.58 14.66 12.03
CA ASN A 121 -13.76 13.46 12.23
C ASN A 121 -13.81 12.47 11.05
N GLY A 122 -12.98 12.67 10.02
CA GLY A 122 -12.92 11.84 8.83
C GLY A 122 -14.20 11.71 7.98
N ARG A 123 -15.32 12.39 8.29
CA ARG A 123 -16.59 12.22 7.57
C ARG A 123 -17.38 13.52 7.47
N THR A 124 -17.38 14.15 6.29
CA THR A 124 -18.37 15.19 6.01
C THR A 124 -19.79 14.60 6.09
N ALA A 125 -20.81 15.41 6.39
CA ALA A 125 -22.23 15.04 6.49
C ALA A 125 -22.85 14.35 5.23
N LYS A 126 -22.05 14.07 4.19
CA LYS A 126 -22.40 13.35 2.97
C LYS A 126 -21.47 12.15 2.66
N GLY A 127 -20.82 11.58 3.66
CA GLY A 127 -20.02 10.34 3.49
C GLY A 127 -18.77 10.47 2.63
N LYS A 128 -18.24 11.69 2.43
CA LYS A 128 -16.91 11.88 1.81
C LYS A 128 -15.85 11.91 2.91
N SER A 129 -14.78 11.15 2.73
CA SER A 129 -13.60 11.13 3.60
C SER A 129 -13.17 12.55 3.94
N GLY A 130 -12.98 12.81 5.23
CA GLY A 130 -12.32 14.00 5.73
C GLY A 130 -10.93 14.13 5.12
N GLY A 131 -10.34 15.31 5.21
CA GLY A 131 -8.97 15.47 4.72
C GLY A 131 -7.98 14.62 5.50
N GLU A 132 -6.92 14.20 4.82
CA GLU A 132 -5.85 13.36 5.36
C GLU A 132 -4.46 13.97 5.11
N PHE A 133 -3.50 13.59 5.95
CA PHE A 133 -2.07 13.74 5.68
C PHE A 133 -1.58 12.59 4.79
N ILE A 134 -0.98 12.94 3.65
CA ILE A 134 -0.64 11.99 2.59
C ILE A 134 0.79 12.25 2.12
N ILE A 135 1.58 11.20 2.02
CA ILE A 135 2.91 11.18 1.44
C ILE A 135 2.83 10.17 0.31
N VAL A 136 3.18 10.61 -0.90
CA VAL A 136 3.09 9.75 -2.07
C VAL A 136 4.19 8.68 -1.98
N PRO A 137 3.83 7.38 -1.95
CA PRO A 137 4.80 6.30 -1.83
C PRO A 137 5.93 6.42 -2.87
N GLU A 138 7.16 6.16 -2.43
CA GLU A 138 8.41 6.23 -3.20
C GLU A 138 8.77 7.61 -3.83
N ARG A 139 7.95 8.65 -3.62
CA ARG A 139 8.16 9.98 -4.24
C ARG A 139 8.33 11.10 -3.23
N GLY A 140 7.60 11.03 -2.13
CA GLY A 140 7.69 11.95 -1.00
C GLY A 140 8.23 11.26 0.24
N SER A 141 8.83 12.04 1.13
CA SER A 141 9.19 11.61 2.48
C SER A 141 9.31 12.82 3.38
N VAL A 142 9.18 12.61 4.70
CA VAL A 142 9.58 13.59 5.71
C VAL A 142 10.70 12.98 6.53
N GLN A 143 11.81 13.70 6.67
CA GLN A 143 12.99 13.24 7.39
C GLN A 143 13.44 14.25 8.44
N PHE A 144 13.89 13.73 9.57
CA PHE A 144 14.44 14.50 10.68
C PHE A 144 15.91 14.12 10.91
N TRP A 145 16.73 15.12 11.22
CA TRP A 145 18.15 14.93 11.53
C TRP A 145 18.42 14.36 12.94
N ASP A 146 17.45 14.50 13.86
CA ASP A 146 17.45 13.93 15.22
C ASP A 146 16.09 13.28 15.55
N THR A 147 16.00 12.67 16.73
CA THR A 147 14.75 12.16 17.31
C THR A 147 14.15 13.08 18.37
N ALA A 148 14.78 14.23 18.66
CA ALA A 148 14.34 15.20 19.65
C ALA A 148 13.40 16.27 19.05
N SER A 149 13.45 16.45 17.73
CA SER A 149 12.59 17.33 16.97
C SER A 149 11.12 16.99 17.19
N SER A 150 10.28 18.02 17.31
CA SER A 150 8.87 17.83 17.55
C SER A 150 8.14 17.59 16.22
N LEU A 151 7.43 16.47 16.15
CA LEU A 151 6.43 16.18 15.12
C LEU A 151 5.04 16.15 15.76
N ILE A 152 4.13 16.96 15.22
CA ILE A 152 2.72 16.97 15.61
C ILE A 152 1.87 16.74 14.37
N ILE A 153 0.99 15.75 14.39
CA ILE A 153 0.03 15.50 13.31
C ILE A 153 -1.37 15.43 13.91
N ASP A 154 -2.25 16.32 13.45
CA ASP A 154 -3.64 16.44 13.89
C ASP A 154 -3.78 16.50 15.43
N GLY A 155 -2.86 17.24 16.08
CA GLY A 155 -2.82 17.43 17.53
C GLY A 155 -2.10 16.33 18.31
N ASN A 156 -1.74 15.20 17.69
CA ASN A 156 -1.00 14.13 18.36
C ASN A 156 0.50 14.35 18.22
N SER A 157 1.25 14.24 19.32
CA SER A 157 2.71 14.32 19.34
C SER A 157 3.32 12.95 19.07
N TYR A 158 4.22 12.87 18.10
CA TYR A 158 4.85 11.62 17.67
C TYR A 158 6.26 11.48 18.26
N THR A 159 6.56 10.32 18.80
CA THR A 159 7.93 9.91 19.15
C THR A 159 8.66 9.52 17.88
N LEU A 160 9.75 10.24 17.57
CA LEU A 160 10.61 9.95 16.43
C LEU A 160 11.58 8.82 16.77
N VAL A 161 11.67 7.83 15.86
CA VAL A 161 12.58 6.68 16.00
C VAL A 161 13.43 6.50 14.75
N TYR A 162 14.62 5.92 14.91
CA TYR A 162 15.54 5.64 13.79
C TYR A 162 15.65 4.18 13.42
N ASP A 163 15.47 3.29 14.39
CA ASP A 163 15.73 1.88 14.22
C ASP A 163 14.62 1.04 14.85
N ILE A 164 14.60 -0.23 14.47
CA ILE A 164 13.57 -1.18 14.88
C ILE A 164 13.65 -1.48 16.39
N LYS A 165 14.86 -1.48 16.98
CA LYS A 165 15.05 -1.82 18.39
C LYS A 165 14.45 -0.76 19.30
N THR A 166 14.68 0.52 19.02
CA THR A 166 14.06 1.63 19.74
C THR A 166 12.55 1.63 19.53
N LEU A 167 12.07 1.45 18.29
CA LEU A 167 10.64 1.34 18.02
C LEU A 167 9.98 0.22 18.83
N ALA A 168 10.59 -0.97 18.86
CA ALA A 168 10.10 -2.10 19.64
C ALA A 168 10.05 -1.80 21.15
N SER A 169 11.11 -1.21 21.70
CA SER A 169 11.18 -0.82 23.11
C SER A 169 10.13 0.23 23.47
N ASP A 170 9.93 1.23 22.62
CA ASP A 170 8.99 2.31 22.87
C ASP A 170 7.54 1.82 22.80
N ILE A 171 7.22 0.92 21.85
CA ILE A 171 5.90 0.26 21.77
C ILE A 171 5.67 -0.63 22.98
N ALA A 172 6.68 -1.37 23.43
CA ALA A 172 6.57 -2.19 24.63
C ALA A 172 6.25 -1.35 25.88
N ALA A 173 6.79 -0.13 25.96
CA ALA A 173 6.51 0.81 27.05
C ALA A 173 5.14 1.49 26.93
N ASN A 174 4.66 1.75 25.72
CA ASN A 174 3.36 2.39 25.48
C ASN A 174 2.68 1.89 24.19
N PRO A 175 1.97 0.75 24.23
CA PRO A 175 1.39 0.15 23.02
C PRO A 175 0.42 1.05 22.25
N SER A 176 -0.22 2.03 22.92
CA SER A 176 -1.15 3.00 22.31
C SER A 176 -0.47 4.32 21.87
N GLY A 177 0.86 4.39 21.88
CA GLY A 177 1.62 5.59 21.52
C GLY A 177 1.56 5.98 20.04
N PHE A 178 2.10 7.17 19.73
CA PHE A 178 2.27 7.67 18.37
C PHE A 178 3.76 7.67 18.03
N TYR A 179 4.14 6.90 17.02
CA TYR A 179 5.52 6.69 16.61
C TYR A 179 5.71 7.10 15.16
N ALA A 180 6.87 7.64 14.82
CA ALA A 180 7.20 7.95 13.44
C ALA A 180 8.65 7.61 13.08
N LEU A 181 8.82 6.98 11.92
CA LEU A 181 10.14 6.67 11.39
C LEU A 181 10.78 7.95 10.86
N ALA A 182 11.78 8.46 11.58
CA ALA A 182 12.37 9.77 11.33
C ALA A 182 13.24 9.83 10.07
N LYS A 183 13.72 8.68 9.56
CA LYS A 183 14.47 8.56 8.31
C LYS A 183 14.47 7.09 7.83
N PRO A 184 14.85 6.80 6.58
CA PRO A 184 15.00 5.42 6.13
C PRO A 184 15.99 4.64 6.99
N TYR A 185 15.70 3.37 7.24
CA TYR A 185 16.52 2.50 8.08
C TYR A 185 16.99 1.29 7.28
N ASP A 186 18.27 0.94 7.42
CA ASP A 186 18.83 -0.28 6.85
C ASP A 186 19.01 -1.31 7.96
N ALA A 187 18.09 -2.27 8.02
CA ALA A 187 18.04 -3.30 9.04
C ALA A 187 19.12 -4.39 8.88
N SER A 188 19.96 -4.33 7.84
CA SER A 188 21.16 -5.18 7.78
C SER A 188 22.11 -4.93 8.95
N ALA A 189 22.05 -3.72 9.54
CA ALA A 189 22.76 -3.37 10.77
C ALA A 189 22.30 -4.18 12.01
N ASP A 190 21.09 -4.74 11.99
CA ASP A 190 20.57 -5.56 13.08
C ASP A 190 20.94 -7.05 12.96
N GLY A 191 21.39 -7.48 11.78
CA GLY A 191 21.53 -8.89 11.44
C GLY A 191 20.17 -9.57 11.21
N ALA A 192 20.09 -10.86 11.52
CA ALA A 192 18.86 -11.63 11.39
C ALA A 192 18.14 -11.74 12.73
N TYR A 193 16.86 -11.38 12.75
CA TYR A 193 15.97 -11.66 13.88
C TYR A 193 15.52 -13.10 13.87
N SER A 194 15.29 -13.70 15.04
CA SER A 194 14.75 -15.06 15.16
C SER A 194 13.23 -15.13 15.23
N SER A 195 12.56 -13.98 15.25
CA SER A 195 11.11 -13.80 15.33
C SER A 195 10.78 -12.35 14.98
N SER A 196 9.50 -11.99 14.96
CA SER A 196 9.05 -10.60 14.85
C SER A 196 9.81 -9.69 15.84
N PRO A 197 10.53 -8.65 15.36
CA PRO A 197 11.30 -7.77 16.23
C PRO A 197 10.40 -6.83 17.07
N ILE A 198 9.20 -6.52 16.58
CA ILE A 198 8.15 -5.84 17.36
C ILE A 198 7.14 -6.90 17.80
N ALA A 199 7.46 -7.56 18.92
CA ALA A 199 6.66 -8.64 19.48
C ALA A 199 5.44 -8.15 20.26
N THR A 200 5.47 -6.93 20.80
CA THR A 200 4.32 -6.33 21.48
C THR A 200 3.29 -5.89 20.45
N THR A 201 2.03 -6.25 20.68
CA THR A 201 0.92 -5.76 19.84
C THR A 201 0.86 -4.24 19.88
N LEU A 202 1.01 -3.60 18.72
CA LEU A 202 0.77 -2.17 18.57
C LEU A 202 -0.74 -1.93 18.62
N ASP A 203 -1.19 -1.01 19.46
CA ASP A 203 -2.58 -0.50 19.50
C ASP A 203 -2.65 1.02 19.23
N GLY A 204 -1.51 1.63 18.95
CA GLY A 204 -1.33 3.04 18.61
C GLY A 204 -1.02 3.27 17.13
N THR A 205 -0.33 4.36 16.81
CA THR A 205 -0.04 4.74 15.42
C THR A 205 1.45 4.64 15.11
N LEU A 206 1.79 4.03 13.98
CA LEU A 206 3.08 4.20 13.32
C LEU A 206 2.89 4.97 12.01
N GLU A 207 3.54 6.13 11.90
CA GLU A 207 3.71 6.85 10.64
C GLU A 207 5.13 6.62 10.08
N GLY A 208 5.24 5.93 8.95
CA GLY A 208 6.51 5.74 8.25
C GLY A 208 7.04 7.03 7.62
N LEU A 209 6.21 8.07 7.49
CA LEU A 209 6.56 9.35 6.88
C LEU A 209 7.13 9.21 5.45
N GLY A 210 6.75 8.17 4.72
CA GLY A 210 7.29 7.83 3.40
C GLY A 210 8.69 7.22 3.45
N ASN A 211 9.25 6.98 4.64
CA ASN A 211 10.52 6.29 4.83
C ASN A 211 10.31 4.77 4.79
N ALA A 212 11.38 4.07 4.40
CA ALA A 212 11.39 2.62 4.31
C ALA A 212 12.35 2.00 5.32
N VAL A 213 12.01 0.81 5.77
CA VAL A 213 12.94 -0.14 6.39
C VAL A 213 13.42 -1.07 5.28
N SER A 214 14.74 -1.14 5.08
CA SER A 214 15.37 -1.94 4.05
C SER A 214 16.13 -3.12 4.64
N ASN A 215 16.27 -4.20 3.87
CA ASN A 215 17.11 -5.37 4.20
C ASN A 215 16.76 -6.05 5.54
N LEU A 216 15.50 -5.92 6.01
CA LEU A 216 15.01 -6.64 7.18
C LEU A 216 15.13 -8.15 6.95
N THR A 217 15.78 -8.87 7.87
CA THR A 217 15.89 -10.33 7.81
C THR A 217 15.28 -10.97 9.05
N ILE A 218 14.29 -11.84 8.88
CA ILE A 218 13.67 -12.63 9.95
C ILE A 218 13.81 -14.11 9.60
N LYS A 219 14.47 -14.87 10.48
CA LYS A 219 14.69 -16.31 10.38
C LYS A 219 14.01 -17.01 11.55
N PHE A 220 12.76 -17.40 11.36
CA PHE A 220 11.95 -17.95 12.44
C PHE A 220 12.10 -19.48 12.53
N PRO A 221 12.44 -20.03 13.73
CA PRO A 221 12.64 -21.46 13.94
C PRO A 221 11.38 -22.23 14.33
N THR A 222 10.29 -21.52 14.64
CA THR A 222 9.03 -22.08 15.13
C THR A 222 7.86 -21.54 14.31
N SER A 223 6.79 -22.32 14.16
CA SER A 223 5.51 -21.80 13.66
C SER A 223 5.01 -20.72 14.61
N GLY A 224 4.66 -19.57 14.06
CA GLY A 224 4.18 -18.42 14.80
C GLY A 224 3.72 -17.33 13.84
N THR A 225 3.45 -16.17 14.40
CA THR A 225 3.13 -14.96 13.65
C THR A 225 4.41 -14.17 13.40
N ASP A 226 4.77 -14.01 12.13
CA ASP A 226 6.08 -13.46 11.76
C ASP A 226 5.96 -12.32 10.75
N GLY A 227 6.54 -11.17 11.13
CA GLY A 227 6.62 -9.94 10.35
C GLY A 227 7.46 -8.89 11.07
N LEU A 228 7.60 -7.68 10.53
CA LEU A 228 8.15 -6.55 11.31
C LEU A 228 7.38 -6.41 12.64
N PHE A 229 6.05 -6.51 12.54
CA PHE A 229 5.14 -6.66 13.67
C PHE A 229 4.69 -8.12 13.80
N ASP A 230 4.65 -8.62 15.02
CA ASP A 230 3.95 -9.88 15.30
C ASP A 230 2.44 -9.70 15.01
N ARG A 231 1.85 -8.68 15.63
CA ARG A 231 0.43 -8.39 15.54
C ARG A 231 0.13 -6.89 15.61
N LEU A 232 -0.79 -6.45 14.76
CA LEU A 232 -1.40 -5.12 14.83
C LEU A 232 -2.77 -5.25 15.50
N GLY A 233 -2.96 -4.53 16.61
CA GLY A 233 -4.21 -4.52 17.37
C GLY A 233 -5.30 -3.66 16.71
N SER A 234 -6.53 -3.76 17.19
CA SER A 234 -7.69 -3.13 16.54
C SER A 234 -7.70 -1.61 16.62
N GLY A 235 -6.97 -1.02 17.57
CA GLY A 235 -6.77 0.43 17.66
C GLY A 235 -5.68 0.96 16.72
N SER A 236 -4.89 0.05 16.12
CA SER A 236 -3.65 0.45 15.46
C SER A 236 -3.83 1.08 14.09
N VAL A 237 -2.93 2.01 13.77
CA VAL A 237 -2.79 2.59 12.43
C VAL A 237 -1.34 2.51 12.01
N VAL A 238 -1.03 1.75 10.97
CA VAL A 238 0.29 1.67 10.35
C VAL A 238 0.21 2.27 8.97
N SER A 239 0.97 3.34 8.75
CA SER A 239 0.74 4.24 7.63
C SER A 239 2.04 4.65 6.95
N GLN A 240 2.05 4.72 5.62
CA GLN A 240 3.11 5.37 4.84
C GLN A 240 4.52 4.81 5.08
N VAL A 241 4.63 3.49 5.25
CA VAL A 241 5.88 2.77 5.50
C VAL A 241 6.17 1.74 4.41
N GLY A 242 7.42 1.68 3.98
CA GLY A 242 7.91 0.67 3.03
C GLY A 242 8.78 -0.39 3.70
N LEU A 243 8.64 -1.64 3.28
CA LEU A 243 9.61 -2.70 3.52
C LEU A 243 10.31 -3.06 2.21
N VAL A 244 11.58 -2.68 2.11
CA VAL A 244 12.36 -2.83 0.87
C VAL A 244 13.33 -3.99 1.04
N ASN A 245 13.29 -4.96 0.13
CA ASN A 245 14.19 -6.12 0.19
C ASN A 245 14.12 -6.87 1.54
N ALA A 246 12.91 -7.05 2.08
CA ALA A 246 12.70 -7.82 3.30
C ALA A 246 12.78 -9.33 3.02
N THR A 247 13.47 -10.06 3.89
CA THR A 247 13.66 -11.52 3.80
C THR A 247 13.07 -12.19 5.03
N LEU A 248 12.01 -12.99 4.83
CA LEU A 248 11.40 -13.83 5.85
C LEU A 248 11.66 -15.30 5.48
N GLU A 249 12.33 -16.04 6.35
CA GLU A 249 12.75 -17.42 6.14
C GLU A 249 12.33 -18.31 7.32
N GLY A 250 11.37 -19.21 7.11
CA GLY A 250 11.09 -20.27 8.05
C GLY A 250 12.17 -21.35 7.97
N THR A 251 12.61 -21.90 9.12
CA THR A 251 13.76 -22.82 9.16
C THR A 251 13.43 -24.25 9.61
N VAL A 252 12.21 -24.53 10.09
CA VAL A 252 11.81 -25.85 10.59
C VAL A 252 10.35 -26.16 10.24
N TYR A 253 10.03 -27.46 10.09
CA TYR A 253 8.67 -27.99 9.87
C TYR A 253 7.83 -27.90 11.16
N HIS A 254 6.59 -27.39 11.08
CA HIS A 254 5.65 -27.37 12.20
C HIS A 254 4.17 -27.49 11.76
N GLY A 255 3.33 -27.98 12.67
CA GLY A 255 1.91 -28.28 12.42
C GLY A 255 0.89 -27.23 12.92
N ALA A 256 1.33 -26.06 13.38
CA ALA A 256 0.43 -24.98 13.84
C ALA A 256 0.27 -23.89 12.76
N TYR A 257 -0.90 -23.26 12.73
CA TYR A 257 -1.24 -22.17 11.80
C TYR A 257 -0.73 -20.85 12.36
N GLY A 258 0.29 -20.28 11.73
CA GLY A 258 0.81 -18.95 12.00
C GLY A 258 0.77 -18.07 10.76
N GLY A 259 0.48 -16.78 10.93
CA GLY A 259 0.45 -15.79 9.85
C GLY A 259 1.84 -15.22 9.60
N VAL A 260 2.33 -15.32 8.36
CA VAL A 260 3.63 -14.77 7.95
C VAL A 260 3.42 -13.70 6.90
N GLY A 261 3.91 -12.49 7.17
CA GLY A 261 3.86 -11.38 6.23
C GLY A 261 4.93 -10.34 6.56
N PRO A 262 5.65 -9.77 5.58
CA PRO A 262 6.76 -8.85 5.86
C PRO A 262 6.39 -7.72 6.83
N LEU A 263 5.20 -7.13 6.68
CA LEU A 263 4.75 -6.05 7.56
C LEU A 263 4.22 -6.58 8.89
N ALA A 264 3.30 -7.54 8.85
CA ALA A 264 2.72 -8.10 10.05
C ALA A 264 2.33 -9.58 9.88
N GLY A 265 2.45 -10.36 10.96
CA GLY A 265 1.86 -11.69 10.99
C GLY A 265 0.33 -11.63 10.95
N VAL A 266 -0.28 -10.78 11.80
CA VAL A 266 -1.73 -10.56 11.84
C VAL A 266 -2.09 -9.08 11.90
N ASN A 267 -3.11 -8.67 11.15
CA ASN A 267 -3.65 -7.33 11.17
C ASN A 267 -5.11 -7.31 11.66
N TYR A 268 -5.35 -6.71 12.83
CA TYR A 268 -6.70 -6.31 13.30
C TYR A 268 -6.98 -4.81 13.12
N GLY A 269 -5.95 -4.02 12.81
CA GLY A 269 -6.02 -2.56 12.71
C GLY A 269 -6.10 -2.04 11.28
N HIS A 270 -5.53 -0.86 11.07
CA HIS A 270 -5.54 -0.17 9.77
C HIS A 270 -4.14 -0.05 9.19
N VAL A 271 -3.86 -0.79 8.13
CA VAL A 271 -2.66 -0.66 7.30
C VAL A 271 -3.00 0.19 6.08
N LYS A 272 -2.35 1.35 5.92
CA LYS A 272 -2.62 2.26 4.79
C LYS A 272 -1.36 2.78 4.12
N ARG A 273 -1.34 2.85 2.78
CA ARG A 273 -0.20 3.39 2.01
C ARG A 273 1.13 2.70 2.34
N ALA A 274 1.07 1.42 2.66
CA ALA A 274 2.22 0.61 2.98
C ALA A 274 2.62 -0.26 1.79
N TYR A 275 3.90 -0.61 1.71
CA TYR A 275 4.37 -1.51 0.66
C TYR A 275 5.46 -2.46 1.13
N ALA A 276 5.59 -3.59 0.43
CA ALA A 276 6.61 -4.59 0.69
C ALA A 276 7.24 -5.14 -0.59
N SER A 277 8.52 -5.47 -0.52
CA SER A 277 9.28 -6.18 -1.55
C SER A 277 10.32 -7.08 -0.89
N GLY A 278 10.82 -8.06 -1.65
CA GLY A 278 11.78 -9.05 -1.16
C GLY A 278 11.21 -10.45 -1.26
N THR A 279 11.48 -11.30 -0.27
CA THR A 279 11.14 -12.73 -0.32
C THR A 279 10.56 -13.23 0.99
N VAL A 280 9.52 -14.05 0.90
CA VAL A 280 9.02 -14.87 2.01
C VAL A 280 9.13 -16.34 1.59
N SER A 281 9.86 -17.13 2.36
CA SER A 281 10.09 -18.55 2.10
C SER A 281 9.78 -19.37 3.35
N VAL A 282 8.79 -20.26 3.26
CA VAL A 282 8.51 -21.24 4.32
C VAL A 282 8.82 -22.67 3.83
N PRO A 283 9.43 -23.54 4.66
CA PRO A 283 9.86 -24.89 4.26
C PRO A 283 8.74 -25.82 3.82
N LEU A 284 9.11 -26.98 3.25
CA LEU A 284 8.16 -28.05 2.95
C LEU A 284 7.47 -28.55 4.22
N GLY A 285 6.18 -28.88 4.09
CA GLY A 285 5.40 -29.59 5.10
C GLY A 285 4.83 -28.73 6.24
N THR A 286 5.01 -27.43 6.17
CA THR A 286 4.35 -26.51 7.09
C THR A 286 2.96 -26.08 6.60
N ASN A 287 2.13 -25.60 7.53
CA ASN A 287 0.78 -25.10 7.24
C ASN A 287 0.68 -23.58 7.43
N GLU A 288 1.79 -22.84 7.33
CA GLU A 288 1.75 -21.39 7.57
C GLU A 288 0.94 -20.63 6.52
N LEU A 289 0.26 -19.59 7.00
CA LEU A 289 -0.55 -18.67 6.22
C LEU A 289 0.36 -17.55 5.73
N THR A 290 0.79 -17.60 4.48
CA THR A 290 1.85 -16.73 3.97
C THR A 290 1.31 -15.65 3.04
N GLY A 291 1.38 -14.39 3.45
CA GLY A 291 1.02 -13.23 2.64
C GLY A 291 2.23 -12.42 2.20
N GLY A 292 2.15 -11.79 1.03
CA GLY A 292 3.22 -10.90 0.56
C GLY A 292 3.28 -9.54 1.26
N LEU A 293 2.30 -9.19 2.10
CA LEU A 293 2.30 -8.02 2.98
C LEU A 293 1.95 -8.39 4.44
N VAL A 294 0.82 -9.06 4.65
CA VAL A 294 0.32 -9.48 5.96
C VAL A 294 -0.04 -10.98 5.91
N GLY A 295 0.21 -11.75 6.96
CA GLY A 295 -0.24 -13.16 7.01
C GLY A 295 -1.77 -13.29 7.03
N ASP A 296 -2.39 -12.78 8.08
CA ASP A 296 -3.84 -12.81 8.30
C ASP A 296 -4.42 -11.39 8.46
N ASN A 297 -5.44 -11.06 7.68
CA ASN A 297 -6.12 -9.76 7.71
C ASN A 297 -7.56 -9.86 8.23
N GLU A 298 -7.76 -9.39 9.45
CA GLU A 298 -9.06 -9.17 10.11
C GLU A 298 -9.45 -7.68 10.12
N GLY A 299 -8.48 -6.80 9.86
CA GLY A 299 -8.63 -5.35 9.83
C GLY A 299 -8.79 -4.76 8.42
N THR A 300 -8.19 -3.59 8.19
CA THR A 300 -8.22 -2.89 6.89
C THR A 300 -6.83 -2.81 6.29
N ILE A 301 -6.72 -3.15 5.00
CA ILE A 301 -5.57 -2.87 4.13
C ILE A 301 -6.05 -1.94 3.02
N LEU A 302 -5.49 -0.73 2.96
CA LEU A 302 -5.97 0.33 2.06
C LEU A 302 -4.82 1.04 1.34
N ASN A 303 -4.90 1.17 0.01
CA ASN A 303 -3.85 1.84 -0.77
C ASN A 303 -2.46 1.19 -0.61
N CYS A 304 -2.40 -0.14 -0.52
CA CYS A 304 -1.16 -0.87 -0.29
C CYS A 304 -0.73 -1.65 -1.53
N TYR A 305 0.57 -1.94 -1.65
CA TYR A 305 1.04 -2.85 -2.69
C TYR A 305 2.18 -3.74 -2.25
N THR A 306 2.41 -4.80 -3.01
CA THR A 306 3.54 -5.69 -2.76
C THR A 306 4.10 -6.31 -4.03
N SER A 307 5.42 -6.40 -4.07
CA SER A 307 6.20 -7.14 -5.08
C SER A 307 6.97 -8.30 -4.45
N THR A 308 6.63 -8.68 -3.22
CA THR A 308 7.25 -9.79 -2.50
C THR A 308 7.06 -11.12 -3.24
N ASP A 309 8.17 -11.80 -3.51
CA ASP A 309 8.15 -13.17 -4.02
C ASP A 309 7.86 -14.12 -2.84
N VAL A 310 6.77 -14.90 -2.94
CA VAL A 310 6.34 -15.83 -1.88
C VAL A 310 6.51 -17.27 -2.35
N SER A 311 7.19 -18.07 -1.53
CA SER A 311 7.39 -19.50 -1.76
C SER A 311 7.01 -20.29 -0.53
N ALA A 312 5.83 -20.91 -0.55
CA ALA A 312 5.40 -21.84 0.49
C ALA A 312 5.74 -23.28 0.09
N GLY A 313 6.55 -23.93 0.92
CA GLY A 313 6.95 -25.31 0.69
C GLY A 313 5.85 -26.31 1.04
N GLY A 314 5.04 -26.07 2.06
CA GLY A 314 4.04 -27.01 2.57
C GLY A 314 2.62 -26.80 2.06
N GLU A 315 1.66 -27.26 2.86
CA GLU A 315 0.21 -27.14 2.64
C GLU A 315 -0.34 -25.74 3.06
N GLY A 316 0.55 -24.75 3.19
CA GLY A 316 0.20 -23.38 3.53
C GLY A 316 -0.65 -22.68 2.47
N ILE A 317 -1.49 -21.74 2.92
CA ILE A 317 -2.25 -20.85 2.06
C ILE A 317 -1.34 -19.67 1.68
N VAL A 318 -1.37 -19.28 0.40
CA VAL A 318 -0.54 -18.19 -0.11
C VAL A 318 -1.42 -17.14 -0.77
N GLY A 319 -1.25 -15.88 -0.37
CA GLY A 319 -1.88 -14.75 -1.05
C GLY A 319 -0.87 -13.64 -1.32
N GLY A 320 -1.03 -12.94 -2.45
CA GLY A 320 -0.08 -11.89 -2.79
C GLY A 320 -0.11 -10.73 -1.79
N ILE A 321 -1.27 -10.34 -1.25
CA ILE A 321 -1.35 -9.34 -0.17
C ILE A 321 -1.49 -10.03 1.19
N ALA A 322 -2.54 -10.85 1.33
CA ALA A 322 -2.85 -11.56 2.57
C ALA A 322 -3.15 -13.03 2.30
N SER A 323 -2.73 -13.94 3.17
CA SER A 323 -3.11 -15.35 3.04
C SER A 323 -4.60 -15.54 3.34
N LEU A 324 -5.05 -15.03 4.48
CA LEU A 324 -6.45 -14.97 4.88
C LEU A 324 -6.93 -13.52 4.88
N ASN A 325 -8.12 -13.28 4.36
CA ASN A 325 -8.80 -12.00 4.43
C ASN A 325 -10.21 -12.17 4.98
N TYR A 326 -10.41 -11.83 6.25
CA TYR A 326 -11.73 -11.67 6.88
C TYR A 326 -12.14 -10.20 7.05
N GLY A 327 -11.19 -9.28 6.87
CA GLY A 327 -11.41 -7.84 6.87
C GLY A 327 -11.63 -7.23 5.48
N LEU A 328 -11.11 -6.02 5.28
CA LEU A 328 -11.18 -5.26 4.03
C LEU A 328 -9.81 -5.15 3.37
N ILE A 329 -9.72 -5.51 2.09
CA ILE A 329 -8.62 -5.13 1.20
C ILE A 329 -9.20 -4.21 0.12
N GLU A 330 -8.74 -2.95 0.10
CA GLU A 330 -9.25 -1.95 -0.83
C GLU A 330 -8.12 -1.17 -1.53
N GLN A 331 -8.32 -0.85 -2.81
CA GLN A 331 -7.40 0.00 -3.57
C GLN A 331 -5.95 -0.49 -3.45
N SER A 332 -5.75 -1.80 -3.58
CA SER A 332 -4.44 -2.40 -3.36
C SER A 332 -4.04 -3.30 -4.53
N PHE A 333 -2.76 -3.67 -4.62
CA PHE A 333 -2.34 -4.58 -5.69
C PHE A 333 -1.11 -5.42 -5.36
N SER A 334 -0.90 -6.50 -6.13
CA SER A 334 0.26 -7.37 -6.00
C SER A 334 0.89 -7.69 -7.35
N THR A 335 2.22 -7.86 -7.35
CA THR A 335 3.01 -8.17 -8.55
C THR A 335 4.04 -9.28 -8.35
N GLY A 336 4.23 -9.75 -7.12
CA GLY A 336 5.22 -10.77 -6.77
C GLY A 336 4.97 -12.13 -7.42
N LYS A 337 5.99 -12.99 -7.44
CA LYS A 337 5.86 -14.37 -7.88
C LYS A 337 5.40 -15.22 -6.71
N LEU A 338 4.29 -15.93 -6.90
CA LEU A 338 3.69 -16.76 -5.88
C LEU A 338 3.88 -18.23 -6.25
N LYS A 339 4.45 -19.00 -5.33
CA LYS A 339 4.73 -20.43 -5.51
C LYS A 339 4.25 -21.21 -4.31
N SER A 340 3.58 -22.32 -4.58
CA SER A 340 3.36 -23.39 -3.61
C SER A 340 3.93 -24.69 -4.19
N ALA A 341 4.72 -25.40 -3.39
CA ALA A 341 5.53 -26.55 -3.82
C ALA A 341 4.86 -27.92 -3.61
N VAL A 342 3.84 -28.02 -2.76
CA VAL A 342 3.06 -29.25 -2.49
C VAL A 342 1.64 -28.89 -2.00
N GLY A 343 0.68 -29.80 -2.12
CA GLY A 343 -0.59 -29.72 -1.37
C GLY A 343 -1.83 -29.20 -2.12
N ASN A 344 -2.93 -29.08 -1.36
CA ASN A 344 -4.30 -28.80 -1.81
C ASN A 344 -4.68 -27.31 -1.73
N TYR A 345 -3.71 -26.39 -1.81
CA TYR A 345 -3.93 -25.00 -1.41
C TYR A 345 -3.55 -23.99 -2.49
N SER A 346 -3.80 -22.71 -2.19
CA SER A 346 -4.30 -21.76 -3.17
C SER A 346 -3.46 -20.49 -3.35
N PRO A 347 -2.20 -20.54 -3.83
CA PRO A 347 -1.49 -19.34 -4.25
C PRO A 347 -2.34 -18.54 -5.21
N SER A 348 -2.64 -17.31 -4.80
CA SER A 348 -3.60 -16.43 -5.47
C SER A 348 -3.16 -14.99 -5.37
N GLY A 349 -3.53 -14.19 -6.38
CA GLY A 349 -2.98 -12.86 -6.57
C GLY A 349 -3.14 -11.93 -5.37
N ILE A 350 -4.29 -11.90 -4.71
CA ILE A 350 -4.57 -10.98 -3.60
C ILE A 350 -4.71 -11.71 -2.29
N ALA A 351 -5.70 -12.62 -2.24
CA ALA A 351 -6.04 -13.37 -1.05
C ALA A 351 -6.04 -14.86 -1.37
N GLY A 352 -5.41 -15.66 -0.51
CA GLY A 352 -5.55 -17.11 -0.58
C GLY A 352 -7.00 -17.48 -0.31
N TYR A 353 -7.50 -17.15 0.88
CA TYR A 353 -8.93 -17.23 1.23
C TYR A 353 -9.51 -15.85 1.51
N ASN A 354 -10.72 -15.61 0.99
CA ASN A 354 -11.51 -14.41 1.23
C ASN A 354 -12.79 -14.78 1.97
N GLY A 355 -12.89 -14.39 3.23
CA GLY A 355 -14.13 -14.34 4.03
C GLY A 355 -14.66 -12.92 4.24
N GLY A 356 -13.93 -11.91 3.78
CA GLY A 356 -14.26 -10.49 3.92
C GLY A 356 -14.53 -9.83 2.57
N ARG A 357 -14.01 -8.60 2.40
CA ARG A 357 -14.30 -7.76 1.23
C ARG A 357 -13.01 -7.41 0.48
N ILE A 358 -13.02 -7.60 -0.83
CA ILE A 358 -11.97 -7.16 -1.75
C ILE A 358 -12.59 -6.18 -2.74
N ASN A 359 -12.08 -4.95 -2.78
CA ASN A 359 -12.65 -3.88 -3.61
C ASN A 359 -11.56 -3.06 -4.32
N ASN A 360 -11.80 -2.66 -5.57
CA ASN A 360 -10.90 -1.80 -6.32
C ASN A 360 -9.44 -2.30 -6.31
N THR A 361 -9.22 -3.59 -6.53
CA THR A 361 -7.91 -4.22 -6.33
C THR A 361 -7.45 -4.93 -7.60
N TYR A 362 -6.14 -5.09 -7.82
CA TYR A 362 -5.68 -5.87 -8.96
C TYR A 362 -4.45 -6.71 -8.68
N SER A 363 -4.28 -7.81 -9.40
CA SER A 363 -3.07 -8.63 -9.32
C SER A 363 -2.44 -8.87 -10.69
N LEU A 364 -1.14 -8.62 -10.76
CA LEU A 364 -0.25 -9.04 -11.85
C LEU A 364 0.68 -10.17 -11.41
N ALA A 365 0.43 -10.75 -10.23
CA ALA A 365 1.27 -11.76 -9.61
C ALA A 365 1.38 -13.00 -10.51
N LYS A 366 2.61 -13.51 -10.69
CA LYS A 366 2.82 -14.77 -11.39
C LYS A 366 2.58 -15.93 -10.43
N VAL A 367 1.45 -16.59 -10.56
CA VAL A 367 1.08 -17.76 -9.77
C VAL A 367 1.62 -19.02 -10.46
N ASN A 368 2.52 -19.74 -9.80
CA ASN A 368 2.96 -21.06 -10.26
C ASN A 368 2.66 -22.10 -9.19
N GLN A 369 1.78 -23.04 -9.51
CA GLN A 369 1.62 -24.24 -8.71
C GLN A 369 2.49 -25.35 -9.28
N LYS A 370 3.32 -25.95 -8.43
CA LYS A 370 4.12 -27.14 -8.76
C LYS A 370 3.90 -28.14 -7.65
N GLY A 371 3.12 -29.20 -7.85
CA GLY A 371 2.89 -30.20 -6.80
C GLY A 371 2.20 -31.45 -7.32
N ASN A 372 2.78 -32.62 -7.01
CA ASN A 372 2.35 -33.95 -7.45
C ASN A 372 2.15 -34.90 -6.27
N CYS A 373 1.57 -34.45 -5.16
CA CYS A 373 1.34 -35.33 -4.02
C CYS A 373 0.02 -35.05 -3.28
N CYS A 374 -0.60 -36.14 -2.83
CA CYS A 374 -1.62 -36.22 -1.77
C CYS A 374 -3.09 -35.85 -2.06
N GLY A 375 -3.63 -36.24 -3.22
CA GLY A 375 -5.05 -36.65 -3.31
C GLY A 375 -6.17 -35.59 -3.23
N GLY A 376 -5.96 -34.39 -2.68
CA GLY A 376 -6.96 -33.30 -2.68
C GLY A 376 -6.77 -32.28 -3.81
N GLY A 377 -7.84 -31.65 -4.26
CA GLY A 377 -7.76 -30.60 -5.29
C GLY A 377 -7.32 -29.28 -4.69
N GLY A 378 -6.26 -28.65 -5.22
CA GLY A 378 -5.95 -27.26 -4.90
C GLY A 378 -6.90 -26.30 -5.60
N TYR A 379 -7.24 -25.19 -4.96
CA TYR A 379 -8.00 -24.09 -5.57
C TYR A 379 -7.03 -23.02 -6.05
N TYR A 380 -7.13 -22.51 -7.27
CA TYR A 380 -6.26 -21.40 -7.69
C TYR A 380 -7.03 -20.38 -8.49
N GLY A 381 -6.92 -19.12 -8.09
CA GLY A 381 -7.48 -18.00 -8.83
C GLY A 381 -6.42 -16.94 -9.11
N GLY A 382 -6.59 -16.23 -10.22
CA GLY A 382 -5.73 -15.10 -10.54
C GLY A 382 -5.81 -14.00 -9.47
N LEU A 383 -6.96 -13.83 -8.81
CA LEU A 383 -7.18 -12.85 -7.75
C LEU A 383 -7.37 -13.52 -6.37
N VAL A 384 -8.27 -14.49 -6.28
CA VAL A 384 -8.66 -15.14 -5.02
C VAL A 384 -8.64 -16.65 -5.16
N GLY A 385 -8.08 -17.35 -4.17
CA GLY A 385 -8.01 -18.81 -4.19
C GLY A 385 -9.35 -19.44 -3.89
N GLN A 386 -9.89 -19.11 -2.72
CA GLN A 386 -11.23 -19.49 -2.29
C GLN A 386 -12.00 -18.27 -1.81
N ASN A 387 -13.18 -18.06 -2.36
CA ASN A 387 -14.13 -17.04 -1.93
C ASN A 387 -15.22 -17.72 -1.09
N LEU A 388 -15.31 -17.37 0.20
CA LEU A 388 -16.18 -18.03 1.16
C LEU A 388 -17.59 -17.44 1.14
N ASP A 389 -18.56 -18.16 1.71
CA ASP A 389 -19.92 -17.65 1.84
C ASP A 389 -19.96 -16.34 2.65
N GLY A 390 -20.71 -15.36 2.15
CA GLY A 390 -20.76 -13.99 2.67
C GLY A 390 -19.60 -13.06 2.25
N ALA A 391 -18.57 -13.56 1.56
CA ALA A 391 -17.45 -12.74 1.09
C ALA A 391 -17.81 -11.96 -0.18
N GLU A 392 -17.22 -10.78 -0.38
CA GLU A 392 -17.47 -9.91 -1.54
C GLU A 392 -16.19 -9.63 -2.34
N VAL A 393 -16.31 -9.64 -3.67
CA VAL A 393 -15.26 -9.18 -4.59
C VAL A 393 -15.85 -8.18 -5.58
N SER A 394 -15.29 -6.98 -5.67
CA SER A 394 -15.83 -5.94 -6.56
C SER A 394 -14.77 -5.10 -7.24
N THR A 395 -15.07 -4.67 -8.47
CA THR A 395 -14.25 -3.71 -9.25
C THR A 395 -12.76 -4.10 -9.28
N SER A 396 -12.47 -5.38 -9.51
CA SER A 396 -11.12 -5.93 -9.35
C SER A 396 -10.68 -6.75 -10.56
N TYR A 397 -9.38 -6.91 -10.78
CA TYR A 397 -8.91 -7.74 -11.90
C TYR A 397 -7.63 -8.53 -11.67
N ALA A 398 -7.48 -9.64 -12.39
CA ALA A 398 -6.26 -10.44 -12.44
C ALA A 398 -5.70 -10.51 -13.87
N ALA A 399 -4.43 -10.13 -14.03
CA ALA A 399 -3.71 -10.24 -15.32
C ALA A 399 -2.29 -10.83 -15.15
N GLY A 400 -2.03 -11.44 -14.01
CA GLY A 400 -0.83 -12.22 -13.78
C GLY A 400 -0.87 -13.55 -14.53
N LYS A 401 0.30 -14.08 -14.90
CA LYS A 401 0.38 -15.41 -15.51
C LYS A 401 0.03 -16.48 -14.48
N THR A 402 -1.00 -17.29 -14.75
CA THR A 402 -1.33 -18.47 -13.94
C THR A 402 -0.80 -19.74 -14.62
N GLY A 403 0.20 -20.36 -13.99
CA GLY A 403 0.78 -21.63 -14.43
C GLY A 403 0.25 -22.77 -13.58
N HIS A 404 -0.46 -23.72 -14.20
CA HIS A 404 -0.82 -24.99 -13.57
C HIS A 404 -0.31 -26.16 -14.40
N THR A 405 0.29 -27.17 -13.76
CA THR A 405 0.42 -28.50 -14.36
C THR A 405 -0.92 -29.21 -14.16
N LYS A 406 -1.68 -29.44 -15.24
CA LYS A 406 -3.01 -30.07 -15.22
C LYS A 406 -3.00 -31.33 -14.34
N ARG A 407 -3.62 -31.25 -13.17
CA ARG A 407 -3.89 -32.37 -12.27
C ARG A 407 -5.37 -32.73 -12.35
N SER A 408 -5.68 -34.03 -12.27
CA SER A 408 -7.04 -34.51 -12.01
C SER A 408 -7.53 -34.04 -10.63
N GLY A 409 -8.54 -33.19 -10.59
CA GLY A 409 -9.23 -32.74 -9.38
C GLY A 409 -8.80 -31.38 -8.82
N ALA A 410 -7.81 -30.69 -9.39
CA ALA A 410 -7.55 -29.29 -9.04
C ALA A 410 -8.61 -28.39 -9.70
N THR A 411 -9.14 -27.44 -8.94
CA THR A 411 -10.16 -26.50 -9.41
C THR A 411 -9.50 -25.14 -9.57
N GLY A 412 -9.62 -24.54 -10.76
CA GLY A 412 -9.02 -23.25 -11.01
C GLY A 412 -9.90 -22.38 -11.88
N GLY A 413 -9.94 -21.09 -11.55
CA GLY A 413 -10.61 -20.07 -12.33
C GLY A 413 -9.66 -18.94 -12.67
N GLY A 414 -10.00 -18.20 -13.72
CA GLY A 414 -9.23 -17.04 -14.14
C GLY A 414 -9.17 -15.96 -13.06
N LEU A 415 -10.27 -15.75 -12.34
CA LEU A 415 -10.38 -14.78 -11.25
C LEU A 415 -10.37 -15.46 -9.88
N ILE A 416 -11.29 -16.42 -9.67
CA ILE A 416 -11.54 -17.12 -8.40
C ILE A 416 -11.36 -18.62 -8.60
N GLY A 417 -10.56 -19.26 -7.75
CA GLY A 417 -10.33 -20.71 -7.83
C GLY A 417 -11.55 -21.52 -7.44
N PHE A 418 -12.08 -21.28 -6.25
CA PHE A 418 -13.30 -21.90 -5.72
C PHE A 418 -14.20 -20.85 -5.11
N ASP A 419 -15.43 -20.74 -5.61
CA ASP A 419 -16.42 -19.81 -5.12
C ASP A 419 -17.53 -20.56 -4.38
N SER A 420 -17.60 -20.33 -3.06
CA SER A 420 -18.68 -20.80 -2.20
C SER A 420 -19.73 -19.72 -1.95
N ALA A 421 -19.50 -18.49 -2.43
CA ALA A 421 -20.35 -17.37 -2.11
C ALA A 421 -21.66 -17.41 -2.89
N SER A 422 -22.68 -16.77 -2.31
CA SER A 422 -23.99 -16.63 -2.96
C SER A 422 -23.85 -15.84 -4.28
N PRO A 423 -24.66 -16.16 -5.31
CA PRO A 423 -24.62 -15.44 -6.58
C PRO A 423 -24.79 -13.93 -6.40
N GLY A 424 -23.91 -13.14 -7.04
CA GLY A 424 -23.90 -11.68 -6.95
C GLY A 424 -22.96 -11.12 -5.87
N SER A 425 -22.26 -12.00 -5.15
CA SER A 425 -21.13 -11.65 -4.26
C SER A 425 -19.94 -11.07 -5.04
N VAL A 426 -19.84 -11.38 -6.33
CA VAL A 426 -18.82 -10.87 -7.24
C VAL A 426 -19.43 -9.89 -8.25
N SER A 427 -18.84 -8.70 -8.38
CA SER A 427 -19.33 -7.64 -9.28
C SER A 427 -18.21 -6.92 -10.02
N ALA A 428 -18.45 -6.54 -11.28
CA ALA A 428 -17.54 -5.74 -12.11
C ALA A 428 -16.06 -6.20 -12.01
N SER A 429 -15.82 -7.51 -12.07
CA SER A 429 -14.49 -8.10 -11.85
C SER A 429 -14.05 -8.94 -13.04
N TYR A 430 -12.76 -8.85 -13.36
CA TYR A 430 -12.24 -9.26 -14.65
C TYR A 430 -10.98 -10.12 -14.54
N TRP A 431 -10.74 -11.02 -15.50
CA TRP A 431 -9.43 -11.63 -15.65
C TRP A 431 -8.97 -11.59 -17.09
N ASP A 432 -7.65 -11.64 -17.25
CA ASP A 432 -7.00 -11.69 -18.55
C ASP A 432 -6.98 -13.13 -19.10
N LEU A 433 -7.67 -13.33 -20.23
CA LEU A 433 -7.78 -14.60 -20.94
C LEU A 433 -6.45 -15.05 -21.58
N ASP A 434 -5.54 -14.12 -21.83
CA ASP A 434 -4.27 -14.38 -22.53
C ASP A 434 -3.14 -14.76 -21.57
N THR A 435 -3.20 -14.32 -20.31
CA THR A 435 -2.21 -14.66 -19.27
C THR A 435 -2.71 -15.72 -18.29
N GLY A 436 -4.02 -15.83 -18.11
CA GLY A 436 -4.66 -16.69 -17.12
C GLY A 436 -5.31 -17.94 -17.73
N VAL A 437 -6.50 -18.25 -17.20
CA VAL A 437 -7.39 -19.28 -17.76
C VAL A 437 -8.03 -18.72 -19.03
N ASN A 438 -7.90 -19.44 -20.14
CA ASN A 438 -8.32 -18.98 -21.46
C ASN A 438 -9.77 -19.34 -21.83
N ASP A 439 -10.46 -20.12 -20.99
CA ASP A 439 -11.88 -20.39 -21.13
C ASP A 439 -12.69 -19.24 -20.49
N PRO A 440 -13.45 -18.44 -21.27
CA PRO A 440 -14.24 -17.33 -20.75
C PRO A 440 -15.40 -17.79 -19.83
N ALA A 441 -15.76 -19.07 -19.81
CA ALA A 441 -16.73 -19.61 -18.86
C ALA A 441 -16.11 -20.00 -17.50
N GLN A 442 -14.77 -19.98 -17.39
CA GLN A 442 -14.04 -20.48 -16.23
C GLN A 442 -13.36 -19.35 -15.44
N GLY A 443 -14.12 -18.29 -15.14
CA GLY A 443 -13.69 -17.21 -14.25
C GLY A 443 -13.75 -17.63 -12.78
N ALA A 444 -14.80 -18.38 -12.41
CA ALA A 444 -14.90 -19.21 -11.22
C ALA A 444 -14.62 -20.67 -11.58
N GLY A 445 -13.82 -21.37 -10.78
CA GLY A 445 -13.35 -22.70 -11.16
C GLY A 445 -14.33 -23.86 -10.92
N ASN A 446 -15.31 -23.70 -10.02
CA ASN A 446 -16.22 -24.76 -9.55
C ASN A 446 -17.69 -24.58 -9.93
N ILE A 447 -18.09 -23.38 -10.36
CA ILE A 447 -19.46 -23.01 -10.72
C ILE A 447 -19.44 -22.18 -12.00
N ASP A 448 -20.60 -22.02 -12.63
CA ASP A 448 -20.76 -21.02 -13.68
C ASP A 448 -20.41 -19.63 -13.15
N ASN A 449 -19.82 -18.80 -14.00
CA ASN A 449 -19.46 -17.44 -13.63
C ASN A 449 -20.68 -16.67 -13.10
N ASP A 450 -20.49 -16.05 -11.94
CA ASP A 450 -21.37 -14.98 -11.47
C ASP A 450 -21.52 -13.90 -12.55
N PRO A 451 -22.69 -13.24 -12.69
CA PRO A 451 -22.90 -12.19 -13.69
C PRO A 451 -21.87 -11.05 -13.65
N GLY A 452 -21.20 -10.86 -12.51
CA GLY A 452 -20.16 -9.87 -12.30
C GLY A 452 -18.73 -10.31 -12.66
N ILE A 453 -18.53 -11.55 -13.11
CA ILE A 453 -17.23 -12.12 -13.50
C ILE A 453 -17.13 -12.14 -15.02
N THR A 454 -16.13 -11.47 -15.60
CA THR A 454 -15.98 -11.38 -17.07
C THR A 454 -14.54 -11.55 -17.53
N GLY A 455 -14.31 -12.50 -18.43
CA GLY A 455 -13.02 -12.72 -19.06
C GLY A 455 -12.81 -11.72 -20.19
N LEU A 456 -11.66 -11.07 -20.19
CA LEU A 456 -11.27 -10.11 -21.22
C LEU A 456 -9.90 -10.51 -21.76
N THR A 457 -9.69 -10.32 -23.06
CA THR A 457 -8.34 -10.42 -23.64
C THR A 457 -7.44 -9.29 -23.12
N ASP A 458 -6.14 -9.48 -23.22
CA ASP A 458 -5.09 -8.50 -22.95
C ASP A 458 -5.39 -7.18 -23.68
N ALA A 459 -5.76 -7.28 -24.96
CA ALA A 459 -6.13 -6.13 -25.78
C ALA A 459 -7.37 -5.40 -25.26
N GLN A 460 -8.40 -6.12 -24.80
CA GLN A 460 -9.61 -5.51 -24.23
C GLN A 460 -9.32 -4.82 -22.90
N LEU A 461 -8.60 -5.47 -21.98
CA LEU A 461 -8.20 -4.86 -20.70
C LEU A 461 -7.35 -3.61 -20.90
N LYS A 462 -6.54 -3.54 -21.96
CA LYS A 462 -5.67 -2.40 -22.28
C LYS A 462 -6.33 -1.31 -23.13
N SER A 463 -7.56 -1.53 -23.61
CA SER A 463 -8.26 -0.60 -24.52
C SER A 463 -9.01 0.53 -23.81
N GLY A 464 -9.30 0.36 -22.51
CA GLY A 464 -10.10 1.29 -21.73
C GLY A 464 -10.30 0.78 -20.30
N LEU A 465 -10.83 1.64 -19.43
CA LEU A 465 -11.29 1.20 -18.11
C LEU A 465 -12.49 0.23 -18.30
N PRO A 466 -12.46 -0.96 -17.68
CA PRO A 466 -13.59 -1.88 -17.71
C PRO A 466 -14.85 -1.27 -17.08
N ASN A 467 -16.02 -1.83 -17.38
CA ASN A 467 -17.27 -1.37 -16.77
C ASN A 467 -17.19 -1.48 -15.23
N GLY A 468 -17.77 -0.51 -14.52
CA GLY A 468 -17.67 -0.41 -13.06
C GLY A 468 -16.40 0.29 -12.55
N PHE A 469 -15.33 0.39 -13.35
CA PHE A 469 -14.10 1.06 -12.94
C PHE A 469 -14.27 2.59 -13.04
N SER A 470 -14.38 3.23 -11.88
CA SER A 470 -14.53 4.69 -11.80
C SER A 470 -13.23 5.40 -12.17
N PRO A 471 -13.23 6.38 -13.10
CA PRO A 471 -12.04 7.16 -13.46
C PRO A 471 -11.55 8.09 -12.34
N LYS A 472 -12.24 8.13 -11.19
CA LYS A 472 -11.79 8.81 -9.97
C LYS A 472 -10.80 7.97 -9.16
N ILE A 473 -10.82 6.65 -9.34
CA ILE A 473 -9.99 5.67 -8.63
C ILE A 473 -8.99 5.06 -9.61
N TRP A 474 -9.48 4.70 -10.79
CA TRP A 474 -8.72 4.00 -11.81
C TRP A 474 -8.24 4.92 -12.92
N CYS A 475 -7.00 4.70 -13.34
CA CYS A 475 -6.31 5.37 -14.42
C CYS A 475 -5.83 4.32 -15.42
N GLN A 476 -5.55 4.73 -16.65
CA GLN A 476 -4.93 3.86 -17.65
C GLN A 476 -4.00 4.65 -18.54
N SER A 477 -2.85 4.06 -18.87
CA SER A 477 -1.86 4.65 -19.75
C SER A 477 -1.04 3.53 -20.37
N ALA A 478 -0.85 3.55 -21.69
CA ALA A 478 0.00 2.59 -22.40
C ALA A 478 1.46 2.55 -21.88
N ARG A 479 1.88 3.57 -21.12
CA ARG A 479 3.23 3.69 -20.56
C ARG A 479 3.34 3.25 -19.10
N ILE A 480 2.23 3.04 -18.40
CA ILE A 480 2.20 2.69 -16.97
C ILE A 480 1.48 1.35 -16.84
N ASN A 481 1.95 0.50 -15.93
CA ASN A 481 1.34 -0.81 -15.67
C ASN A 481 1.15 -1.66 -16.95
N ASN A 482 2.07 -1.55 -17.91
CA ASN A 482 1.99 -2.21 -19.22
C ASN A 482 0.67 -1.97 -19.98
N GLY A 483 0.03 -0.81 -19.80
CA GLY A 483 -1.25 -0.48 -20.41
C GLY A 483 -2.49 -0.98 -19.65
N TYR A 484 -2.33 -1.81 -18.62
CA TYR A 484 -3.46 -2.24 -17.79
C TYR A 484 -3.99 -1.09 -16.93
N PRO A 485 -5.27 -1.11 -16.52
CA PRO A 485 -5.81 -0.20 -15.54
C PRO A 485 -4.99 -0.24 -14.24
N TYR A 486 -4.74 0.91 -13.63
CA TYR A 486 -4.02 1.01 -12.37
C TYR A 486 -4.68 2.05 -11.46
N LEU A 487 -4.35 2.01 -10.17
CA LEU A 487 -4.92 2.93 -9.20
C LEU A 487 -4.26 4.31 -9.35
N CYS A 488 -5.05 5.35 -9.63
CA CYS A 488 -4.53 6.70 -9.86
C CYS A 488 -3.73 7.25 -8.67
N ALA A 489 -4.19 6.93 -7.45
CA ALA A 489 -3.58 7.35 -6.19
C ALA A 489 -2.38 6.49 -5.78
N LEU A 490 -2.19 5.33 -6.43
CA LEU A 490 -1.11 4.39 -6.17
C LEU A 490 -0.61 3.77 -7.49
N PRO A 491 0.03 4.58 -8.38
CA PRO A 491 0.64 4.03 -9.58
C PRO A 491 1.70 2.99 -9.22
N PRO A 492 1.84 1.91 -10.01
CA PRO A 492 2.93 0.97 -9.80
C PRO A 492 4.29 1.67 -9.96
N PRO A 493 5.32 1.18 -9.24
CA PRO A 493 6.67 1.75 -9.27
C PRO A 493 7.33 1.69 -10.65
#